data_AF-A0A4V5RJ38-F1
#
_entry.id   AF-A0A4V5RJ38-F1
#
_cell.length_a   1.000
_cell.length_b   1.000
_cell.length_c   1.000
_cell.angle_alpha   90.00
_cell.angle_beta   90.00
_cell.angle_gamma   90.00
#
_symmetry.space_group_name_H-M   'P 1'
#
loop_
_entity.id
_entity.type
_entity.pdbx_description
1 polymer ?
#
loop_
_entity_poly.entity_id
_entity_poly.type
_entity_poly.pdbx_seq_one_letter_code
_entity_poly.pdbx_strand_id
1 'polypeptide(L)'
;MNIAELTARIEFGIDDYTNEDLSGLDLTGYDLTNKCFNGCNFDNTILNDSDCSGSTFEDARMINAQIFNTKFRDPEVEKLFKNVGEETIF
;
A
#
# COMPACT_ATOMS: atom_id res chain seq x y z
N MET A 1 4.76 -1.17 -14.68
CA MET A 1 5.61 -2.38 -14.54
C MET A 1 4.73 -3.60 -14.29
N ASN A 2 5.27 -4.82 -14.35
CA ASN A 2 4.52 -6.04 -14.00
C ASN A 2 4.83 -6.51 -12.56
N ILE A 3 4.08 -7.49 -12.05
CA ILE A 3 4.24 -7.99 -10.68
C ILE A 3 5.61 -8.61 -10.39
N ALA A 4 6.24 -9.24 -11.39
CA ALA A 4 7.57 -9.84 -11.23
C ALA A 4 8.67 -8.78 -11.09
N GLU A 5 8.52 -7.66 -11.79
CA GLU A 5 9.45 -6.54 -11.69
C GLU A 5 9.26 -5.77 -10.37
N LEU A 6 8.01 -5.58 -9.94
CA LEU A 6 7.70 -4.98 -8.64
C LEU A 6 8.27 -5.80 -7.48
N THR A 7 8.00 -7.11 -7.46
CA THR A 7 8.48 -8.03 -6.40
C THR A 7 10.00 -8.04 -6.31
N ALA A 8 10.70 -8.14 -7.44
CA ALA A 8 12.15 -8.09 -7.46
C ALA A 8 12.67 -6.77 -6.84
N ARG A 9 12.07 -5.63 -7.18
CA ARG A 9 12.47 -4.34 -6.61
C ARG A 9 12.24 -4.24 -5.11
N ILE A 10 11.14 -4.81 -4.62
CA ILE A 10 10.87 -4.91 -3.18
C ILE A 10 11.94 -5.77 -2.50
N GLU A 11 12.30 -6.91 -3.08
CA GLU A 11 13.36 -7.80 -2.57
C GLU A 11 14.74 -7.11 -2.54
N PHE A 12 15.01 -6.22 -3.50
CA PHE A 12 16.22 -5.41 -3.54
C PHE A 12 16.21 -4.20 -2.60
N GLY A 13 15.13 -3.98 -1.84
CA GLY A 13 15.01 -2.86 -0.91
C GLY A 13 14.84 -1.51 -1.60
N ILE A 14 14.23 -1.50 -2.80
CA ILE A 14 13.81 -0.26 -3.42
C ILE A 14 12.55 0.23 -2.70
N ASP A 15 12.62 1.48 -2.23
CA ASP A 15 11.52 2.13 -1.50
C ASP A 15 10.91 3.31 -2.26
N ASP A 16 11.54 3.80 -3.34
CA ASP A 16 10.99 4.85 -4.20
C ASP A 16 10.42 4.25 -5.49
N TYR A 17 9.12 4.49 -5.71
CA TYR A 17 8.34 4.09 -6.88
C TYR A 17 7.66 5.29 -7.54
N THR A 18 8.13 6.52 -7.26
CA THR A 18 7.47 7.76 -7.67
C THR A 18 7.14 7.79 -9.17
N ASN A 19 5.90 8.15 -9.51
CA ASN A 19 5.34 8.22 -10.87
C ASN A 19 5.26 6.88 -11.64
N GLU A 20 5.30 5.74 -10.95
CA GLU A 20 5.21 4.45 -11.63
C GLU A 20 3.78 4.03 -11.97
N ASP A 21 3.65 3.26 -13.04
CA ASP A 21 2.40 2.63 -13.41
C ASP A 21 2.30 1.24 -12.78
N LEU A 22 1.43 1.13 -11.78
CA LEU A 22 1.09 -0.07 -11.01
C LEU A 22 -0.36 -0.52 -11.28
N SER A 23 -0.98 0.03 -12.34
CA SER A 23 -2.38 -0.22 -12.67
C SER A 23 -2.64 -1.69 -13.01
N GLY A 24 -3.79 -2.19 -12.57
CA GLY A 24 -4.24 -3.56 -12.83
C GLY A 24 -3.46 -4.66 -12.13
N LEU A 25 -2.49 -4.35 -11.27
CA LEU A 25 -1.75 -5.35 -10.52
C LEU A 25 -2.62 -5.97 -9.42
N ASP A 26 -2.41 -7.25 -9.17
CA ASP A 26 -2.90 -7.92 -7.96
C ASP A 26 -1.78 -7.89 -6.90
N LEU A 27 -1.97 -7.02 -5.90
CA LEU A 27 -1.09 -6.80 -4.76
C LEU A 27 -1.76 -7.28 -3.46
N THR A 28 -2.69 -8.24 -3.56
CA THR A 28 -3.41 -8.79 -2.41
C THR A 28 -2.43 -9.36 -1.38
N GLY A 29 -2.51 -8.88 -0.13
CA GLY A 29 -1.68 -9.37 0.99
C GLY A 29 -0.22 -8.94 0.96
N TYR A 30 0.19 -8.03 0.06
CA TYR A 30 1.59 -7.59 -0.02
C TYR A 30 2.00 -6.68 1.15
N ASP A 31 3.25 -6.82 1.59
CA ASP A 31 3.93 -5.83 2.43
C ASP A 31 4.50 -4.73 1.54
N LEU A 32 3.85 -3.58 1.57
CA LEU A 32 4.21 -2.36 0.86
C LEU A 32 4.57 -1.25 1.84
N THR A 33 5.03 -1.59 3.05
CA THR A 33 5.30 -0.63 4.13
C THR A 33 6.49 0.28 3.83
N ASN A 34 6.40 1.54 4.27
CA ASN A 34 7.46 2.56 4.16
C ASN A 34 7.94 2.85 2.73
N LYS A 35 7.06 2.74 1.73
CA LYS A 35 7.38 3.00 0.32
C LYS A 35 6.82 4.34 -0.15
N CYS A 36 7.55 5.02 -1.04
CA CYS A 36 7.09 6.23 -1.70
C CYS A 36 6.39 5.87 -3.01
N PHE A 37 5.06 5.98 -3.03
CA PHE A 37 4.22 5.80 -4.21
C PHE A 37 3.63 7.11 -4.73
N ASN A 38 4.32 8.23 -4.49
CA ASN A 38 3.85 9.54 -4.93
C ASN A 38 3.70 9.57 -6.47
N GLY A 39 2.61 10.11 -6.98
CA GLY A 39 2.30 10.20 -8.40
C GLY A 39 2.05 8.86 -9.10
N CYS A 40 2.03 7.73 -8.38
CA CYS A 40 1.79 6.42 -8.97
C CYS A 40 0.37 6.27 -9.53
N ASN A 41 0.23 5.45 -10.57
CA ASN A 41 -1.05 5.00 -11.07
C ASN A 41 -1.40 3.60 -10.51
N PHE A 42 -2.41 3.52 -9.66
CA PHE A 42 -3.00 2.29 -9.11
C PHE A 42 -4.40 2.00 -9.67
N ASP A 43 -4.72 2.51 -10.86
CA ASP A 43 -6.02 2.27 -11.46
C ASP A 43 -6.30 0.77 -11.61
N ASN A 44 -7.45 0.30 -11.13
CA ASN A 44 -7.86 -1.11 -11.16
C ASN A 44 -6.91 -2.07 -10.41
N THR A 45 -6.02 -1.59 -9.55
CA THR A 45 -5.14 -2.42 -8.72
C THR A 45 -5.94 -3.05 -7.56
N ILE A 46 -5.58 -4.28 -7.18
CA ILE A 46 -6.14 -4.95 -6.00
C ILE A 46 -5.11 -4.87 -4.88
N LEU A 47 -5.43 -4.15 -3.79
CA LEU A 47 -4.60 -3.98 -2.58
C LEU A 47 -5.22 -4.69 -1.37
N ASN A 48 -6.20 -5.57 -1.58
CA ASN A 48 -6.92 -6.20 -0.47
C ASN A 48 -5.94 -6.89 0.49
N ASP A 49 -6.16 -6.75 1.80
CA ASP A 49 -5.30 -7.32 2.84
C ASP A 49 -3.82 -6.88 2.81
N SER A 50 -3.44 -5.89 1.98
CA SER A 50 -2.05 -5.39 1.90
C SER A 50 -1.72 -4.44 3.06
N ASP A 51 -0.43 -4.34 3.37
CA ASP A 51 0.08 -3.41 4.38
C ASP A 51 0.84 -2.27 3.71
N CYS A 52 0.22 -1.08 3.63
CA CYS A 52 0.82 0.15 3.10
C CYS A 52 1.19 1.12 4.24
N SER A 53 1.37 0.63 5.46
CA SER A 53 1.66 1.49 6.61
C SER A 53 2.99 2.23 6.44
N GLY A 54 2.98 3.55 6.69
CA GLY A 54 4.15 4.40 6.51
C GLY A 54 4.46 4.79 5.05
N SER A 55 3.67 4.31 4.09
CA SER A 55 3.86 4.63 2.68
C SER A 55 3.17 5.94 2.29
N THR A 56 3.74 6.65 1.32
CA THR A 56 3.19 7.92 0.82
C THR A 56 2.53 7.72 -0.53
N PHE A 57 1.42 8.44 -0.75
CA PHE A 57 0.60 8.33 -1.96
C PHE A 57 0.20 9.73 -2.48
N GLU A 58 1.04 10.75 -2.26
CA GLU A 58 0.76 12.11 -2.73
C GLU A 58 0.60 12.11 -4.25
N ASP A 59 -0.45 12.74 -4.76
CA ASP A 59 -0.79 12.75 -6.20
C ASP A 59 -0.99 11.37 -6.87
N ALA A 60 -1.06 10.29 -6.08
CA ALA A 60 -1.34 8.97 -6.62
C ALA A 60 -2.80 8.86 -7.09
N ARG A 61 -3.01 8.10 -8.16
CA ARG A 61 -4.33 7.81 -8.72
C ARG A 61 -4.74 6.39 -8.37
N MET A 62 -5.97 6.18 -7.89
CA MET A 62 -6.46 4.85 -7.45
C MET A 62 -7.88 4.56 -7.96
N ILE A 63 -8.21 4.92 -9.21
CA ILE A 63 -9.58 4.75 -9.72
C ILE A 63 -9.89 3.25 -9.87
N ASN A 64 -11.02 2.81 -9.32
CA ASN A 64 -11.44 1.41 -9.26
C ASN A 64 -10.47 0.48 -8.50
N ALA A 65 -9.54 1.02 -7.71
CA ALA A 65 -8.70 0.18 -6.87
C ALA A 65 -9.54 -0.52 -5.79
N GLN A 66 -9.22 -1.78 -5.49
CA GLN A 66 -9.80 -2.50 -4.37
C GLN A 66 -8.89 -2.37 -3.16
N ILE A 67 -9.44 -1.93 -2.02
CA ILE A 67 -8.67 -1.62 -0.81
C ILE A 67 -9.28 -2.24 0.45
N PHE A 68 -9.95 -3.38 0.30
CA PHE A 68 -10.61 -4.06 1.41
C PHE A 68 -9.56 -4.58 2.41
N ASN A 69 -9.68 -4.19 3.69
CA ASN A 69 -8.73 -4.55 4.74
C ASN A 69 -7.26 -4.12 4.46
N THR A 70 -7.05 -3.14 3.57
CA THR A 70 -5.73 -2.54 3.34
C THR A 70 -5.37 -1.59 4.48
N LYS A 71 -4.13 -1.64 4.97
CA LYS A 71 -3.65 -0.71 5.99
C LYS A 71 -2.95 0.49 5.35
N PHE A 72 -3.46 1.70 5.57
CA PHE A 72 -2.86 2.95 5.05
C PHE A 72 -2.30 3.87 6.14
N ARG A 73 -2.42 3.50 7.41
CA ARG A 73 -2.23 4.41 8.55
C ARG A 73 -1.06 3.99 9.42
N ASP A 74 -0.39 5.00 9.97
CA ASP A 74 0.80 4.91 10.81
C ASP A 74 0.75 3.73 11.81
N PRO A 75 1.75 2.81 11.81
CA PRO A 75 1.85 1.73 12.78
C PRO A 75 1.80 2.21 14.23
N GLU A 76 2.21 3.45 14.52
CA GLU A 76 2.14 4.05 15.85
C GLU A 76 0.71 4.36 16.28
N VAL A 77 -0.16 4.77 15.36
CA VAL A 77 -1.58 4.98 15.63
C VAL A 77 -2.26 3.63 15.93
N GLU A 78 -1.90 2.56 15.23
CA GLU A 78 -2.41 1.21 15.52
C GLU A 78 -1.94 0.70 16.90
N LYS A 79 -0.70 0.97 17.29
CA LYS A 79 -0.18 0.66 18.64
C LYS A 79 -0.91 1.44 19.74
N LEU A 80 -1.36 2.65 19.46
CA LEU A 80 -2.17 3.44 20.40
C LEU A 80 -3.53 2.77 20.65
N PHE A 81 -4.17 2.22 19.61
CA PHE A 81 -5.47 1.52 19.74
C PHE A 81 -5.36 0.09 20.26
N LYS A 82 -4.24 -0.62 20.07
CA LYS A 82 -4.03 -1.96 20.65
C LYS A 82 -4.07 -2.00 22.18
N ASN A 83 -3.85 -0.86 22.84
CA ASN A 83 -3.92 -0.72 24.30
C ASN A 83 -5.27 -0.23 24.82
N VAL A 84 -6.21 0.10 23.93
CA VAL A 84 -7.58 0.50 24.28
C VAL A 84 -8.47 -0.62 23.75
N GLY A 85 -8.92 -1.51 24.63
CA GLY A 85 -9.51 -2.81 24.27
C GLY A 85 -10.48 -2.76 23.08
N GLU A 86 -10.15 -3.53 22.05
CA GLU A 86 -10.99 -4.16 21.00
C GLU A 86 -12.20 -3.42 20.37
N GLU A 87 -12.39 -2.13 20.59
CA GLU A 87 -13.51 -1.38 20.00
C GLU A 87 -13.01 -0.15 19.25
N THR A 88 -12.44 -0.35 18.07
CA THR A 88 -12.46 0.70 17.05
C THR A 88 -12.72 0.07 15.70
N ILE A 89 -14.00 0.05 15.37
CA ILE A 89 -14.55 -0.31 14.06
C ILE A 89 -14.45 0.95 13.19
N PHE A 90 -13.82 0.86 12.02
CA PHE A 90 -14.03 1.82 10.93
C PHE A 90 -15.10 1.27 10.00
#